data_AF-A0A8D8LCS8-F1
#
_entry.id   AF-A0A8D8LCS8-F1
#
_cell.length_a   1.000
_cell.length_b   1.000
_cell.length_c   1.000
_cell.angle_alpha   90.00
_cell.angle_beta   90.00
_cell.angle_gamma   90.00
#
_symmetry.space_group_name_H-M   'P 1'
#
loop_
_entity.id
_entity.type
_entity.pdbx_description
1 polymer ?
#
loop_
_entity_poly.entity_id
_entity_poly.type
_entity_poly.pdbx_seq_one_letter_code
_entity_poly.pdbx_strand_id
1 'polypeptide(L)'
;MQATFSRIRSEEEKKKGLVIIKAYFGKAVSLSTPDLDPSEDVIDVTIPLQCLVKDSKLVLHDSSKSQLAGFFDPCVGEDKFLSIQYLFHSHLHEFVIGDREKLRIPKQSHRVST
;
A
#
# COMPACT_ATOMS: atom_id res chain seq x y z
N MET A 1 -8.32 9.86 12.29
CA MET A 1 -7.56 8.82 11.55
C MET A 1 -6.16 8.56 12.12
N GLN A 2 -5.40 9.57 12.58
CA GLN A 2 -4.04 9.36 13.13
C GLN A 2 -3.95 8.39 14.33
N ALA A 3 -4.91 8.42 15.26
CA ALA A 3 -4.88 7.55 16.45
C ALA A 3 -4.94 6.05 16.10
N THR A 4 -5.72 5.68 15.08
CA THR A 4 -5.86 4.29 14.61
C THR A 4 -4.58 3.82 13.94
N PHE A 5 -3.98 4.67 13.10
CA PHE A 5 -2.70 4.38 12.43
C PHE A 5 -1.59 4.10 13.45
N SER A 6 -1.38 5.00 14.40
CA SER A 6 -0.30 4.86 15.40
C SER A 6 -0.47 3.60 16.25
N ARG A 7 -1.72 3.25 16.58
CA ARG A 7 -2.02 2.03 17.35
C ARG A 7 -1.71 0.78 16.55
N ILE A 8 -2.28 0.63 15.35
CA ILE A 8 -2.09 -0.56 14.50
C ILE A 8 -0.61 -0.71 14.16
N ARG A 9 0.06 0.37 13.74
CA ARG A 9 1.48 0.34 13.41
C ARG A 9 2.32 -0.14 14.59
N SER A 10 2.11 0.39 15.79
CA SER A 10 2.88 -0.03 16.98
C SER A 10 2.59 -1.48 17.36
N GLU A 11 1.34 -1.94 17.25
CA GLU A 11 0.97 -3.35 17.49
C GLU A 11 1.65 -4.28 16.48
N GLU A 12 1.65 -3.93 15.20
CA GLU A 12 2.30 -4.68 14.12
C GLU A 12 3.84 -4.67 14.27
N GLU A 13 4.45 -3.53 14.62
CA GLU A 13 5.90 -3.44 14.86
C GLU A 13 6.34 -4.34 16.02
N LYS A 14 5.60 -4.38 17.13
CA LYS A 14 5.92 -5.22 18.30
C LYS A 14 5.90 -6.72 17.99
N LYS A 15 4.94 -7.17 17.17
CA LYS A 15 4.81 -8.58 16.79
C LYS A 15 5.55 -8.94 15.49
N LYS A 16 6.34 -7.99 14.93
CA LYS A 16 7.00 -8.12 13.62
C LYS A 16 6.03 -8.54 12.51
N GLY A 17 4.81 -8.01 12.58
CA GLY A 17 3.73 -8.22 11.66
C GLY A 17 3.85 -7.37 10.39
N LEU A 18 2.72 -6.98 9.81
CA LEU A 18 2.66 -6.26 8.55
C LEU A 18 2.68 -4.75 8.80
N VAL A 19 3.77 -4.08 8.40
CA VAL A 19 3.95 -2.63 8.56
C VAL A 19 4.16 -2.00 7.19
N ILE A 20 3.23 -1.16 6.76
CA ILE A 20 3.33 -0.40 5.51
C ILE A 20 4.35 0.71 5.70
N ILE A 21 5.38 0.74 4.85
CA ILE A 21 6.44 1.75 4.86
C ILE A 21 6.10 2.89 3.93
N LYS A 22 5.70 2.57 2.70
CA LYS A 22 5.26 3.52 1.68
C LYS A 22 4.18 2.88 0.81
N ALA A 23 3.16 3.64 0.46
CA ALA A 23 2.20 3.22 -0.53
C ALA A 23 1.69 4.40 -1.35
N TYR A 24 1.66 4.23 -2.67
CA TYR A 24 1.25 5.25 -3.62
C TYR A 24 0.25 4.68 -4.61
N PHE A 25 -0.80 5.45 -4.91
CA PHE A 25 -1.84 5.06 -5.85
C PHE A 25 -1.97 6.11 -6.95
N GLY A 26 -1.97 5.71 -8.21
CA GLY A 26 -2.06 6.65 -9.32
C GLY A 26 -1.64 6.08 -10.67
N LYS A 27 -1.41 6.97 -11.63
CA LYS A 27 -0.91 6.63 -12.96
C LYS A 27 0.56 6.22 -12.90
N ALA A 28 0.92 5.12 -13.57
CA ALA A 28 2.31 4.69 -13.80
C ALA A 28 3.23 4.76 -12.55
N VAL A 29 2.77 4.21 -11.42
CA VAL A 29 3.56 4.21 -10.17
C VAL A 29 4.74 3.24 -10.29
N SER A 30 5.91 3.76 -10.68
CA SER A 30 7.15 2.99 -10.74
C SER A 30 7.87 3.07 -9.39
N LEU A 31 8.17 1.91 -8.80
CA LEU A 31 8.91 1.80 -7.53
C LEU A 31 10.34 2.32 -7.60
N SER A 32 10.88 2.43 -8.82
CA SER A 32 12.28 2.72 -9.12
C SER A 32 12.62 4.21 -9.30
N THR A 33 11.66 5.13 -9.13
CA THR A 33 11.90 6.57 -9.28
C THR A 33 11.59 7.29 -7.95
N PRO A 34 12.62 7.71 -7.19
CA PRO A 34 12.46 8.58 -6.02
C PRO A 34 11.86 9.94 -6.40
N ASP A 35 12.04 10.32 -7.66
CA ASP A 35 11.58 11.57 -8.29
C ASP A 35 10.30 11.33 -9.09
N LEU A 36 9.32 10.62 -8.49
CA LEU A 36 7.95 10.78 -8.96
C LEU A 36 7.58 12.22 -8.63
N ASP A 37 7.70 13.10 -9.63
CA ASP A 37 6.99 14.37 -9.61
C ASP A 37 5.56 14.06 -9.13
N PRO A 38 5.01 14.80 -8.17
CA PRO A 38 3.58 14.82 -7.91
C PRO A 38 2.89 15.46 -9.12
N SER A 39 3.07 14.86 -10.31
CA SER A 39 2.07 14.84 -11.35
C SER A 39 0.73 14.64 -10.65
N GLU A 40 -0.27 15.42 -11.05
CA GLU A 40 -1.56 15.61 -10.34
C GLU A 40 -2.36 14.30 -10.16
N ASP A 41 -1.79 13.17 -10.60
CA ASP A 41 -2.37 11.87 -10.82
C ASP A 41 -1.85 10.79 -9.85
N VAL A 42 -1.10 11.13 -8.77
CA VAL A 42 -0.62 10.16 -7.75
C VAL A 42 -0.89 10.64 -6.32
N ILE A 43 -1.30 9.72 -5.45
CA ILE A 43 -1.68 9.99 -4.06
C ILE A 43 -0.94 9.10 -3.07
N ASP A 44 -0.56 9.67 -1.93
CA ASP A 44 -0.01 8.90 -0.81
C ASP A 44 -1.14 8.23 -0.03
N VAL A 45 -1.14 6.90 -0.03
CA VAL A 45 -2.13 6.06 0.64
C VAL A 45 -1.52 5.23 1.76
N THR A 46 -0.32 5.59 2.24
CA THR A 46 0.40 4.87 3.30
C THR A 46 -0.43 4.76 4.58
N ILE A 47 -1.00 5.88 5.03
CA ILE A 47 -1.81 5.95 6.26
C ILE A 47 -3.11 5.14 6.14
N PRO A 48 -4.00 5.38 5.14
CA PRO A 48 -5.23 4.62 5.01
C PRO A 48 -4.96 3.13 4.81
N LEU A 49 -3.93 2.76 4.04
CA LEU A 49 -3.58 1.36 3.80
C LEU A 49 -3.13 0.64 5.09
N GLN A 50 -2.32 1.28 5.92
CA GLN A 50 -1.94 0.73 7.22
C GLN A 50 -3.14 0.55 8.16
N CYS A 51 -4.14 1.41 8.06
CA CYS A 51 -5.36 1.29 8.87
C CYS A 51 -6.24 0.11 8.45
N LEU A 52 -6.09 -0.38 7.21
CA LEU A 52 -6.77 -1.58 6.70
C LEU A 52 -6.07 -2.89 7.11
N VAL A 53 -4.85 -2.82 7.67
CA VAL A 53 -4.13 -4.00 8.15
C VAL A 53 -4.85 -4.58 9.37
N LYS A 54 -5.15 -5.88 9.30
CA LYS A 54 -5.77 -6.62 10.40
C LYS A 54 -5.10 -7.98 10.53
N ASP A 55 -4.75 -8.38 11.75
CA ASP A 55 -4.09 -9.66 12.04
C ASP A 55 -2.82 -9.89 11.18
N SER A 56 -2.00 -8.84 11.01
CA SER A 56 -0.78 -8.86 10.19
C SER A 56 -1.00 -9.25 8.73
N LYS A 57 -2.19 -8.98 8.20
CA LYS A 57 -2.58 -9.23 6.81
C LYS A 57 -3.30 -8.00 6.26
N LEU A 58 -3.15 -7.80 4.96
CA LEU A 58 -3.95 -6.85 4.19
C LEU A 58 -4.60 -7.60 3.04
N VAL A 59 -5.93 -7.49 2.96
CA VAL A 59 -6.74 -8.13 1.93
C VAL A 59 -7.52 -7.04 1.20
N LEU A 60 -7.29 -6.92 -0.11
CA LEU A 60 -8.07 -6.05 -0.99
C LEU A 60 -8.85 -6.94 -1.96
N HIS A 61 -10.13 -6.61 -2.14
CA HIS A 61 -11.02 -7.33 -3.04
C HIS A 61 -10.95 -6.78 -4.47
N ASP A 62 -11.72 -7.41 -5.37
CA ASP A 62 -11.92 -6.96 -6.75
C ASP A 62 -12.88 -5.77 -6.76
N SER A 63 -12.38 -4.66 -6.28
CA SER A 63 -13.10 -3.40 -6.18
C SER A 63 -12.11 -2.32 -6.54
N SER A 64 -12.59 -1.22 -7.09
CA SER A 64 -11.70 -0.09 -7.36
C SER A 64 -11.08 0.37 -6.06
N LYS A 65 -9.76 0.48 -6.02
CA LYS A 65 -9.02 0.92 -4.83
C LYS A 65 -9.37 2.36 -4.47
N SER A 66 -9.83 3.16 -5.44
CA SER A 66 -10.41 4.48 -5.23
C SER A 66 -11.65 4.48 -4.32
N GLN A 67 -12.33 3.34 -4.13
CA GLN A 67 -13.49 3.21 -3.24
C GLN A 67 -13.09 2.86 -1.79
N LEU A 68 -11.81 2.61 -1.52
CA LEU A 68 -11.32 2.34 -0.17
C LEU A 68 -11.37 3.59 0.70
N ALA A 69 -11.59 3.42 2.00
CA ALA A 69 -11.63 4.54 2.92
C ALA A 69 -10.29 5.29 2.94
N GLY A 70 -10.32 6.58 2.60
CA GLY A 70 -9.12 7.43 2.51
C GLY A 70 -8.37 7.32 1.18
N PHE A 71 -8.91 6.60 0.20
CA PHE A 71 -8.46 6.63 -1.19
C PHE A 71 -9.34 7.60 -1.99
N PHE A 72 -8.81 8.08 -3.10
CA PHE A 72 -9.57 8.76 -4.15
C PHE A 72 -9.01 8.38 -5.52
N ASP A 73 -9.72 8.72 -6.60
CA ASP A 73 -9.24 8.54 -7.97
C ASP A 73 -8.52 9.83 -8.41
N PRO A 74 -7.18 9.84 -8.50
CA PRO A 74 -6.47 11.02 -8.95
C PRO A 74 -6.50 11.20 -10.48
N CYS A 75 -6.74 10.13 -11.24
CA CYS A 75 -6.73 10.14 -12.71
C CYS A 75 -7.88 9.31 -13.27
N VAL A 76 -9.06 9.95 -13.36
CA VAL A 76 -10.30 9.33 -13.85
C VAL A 76 -10.18 9.00 -15.33
N GLY A 77 -10.52 7.77 -15.70
CA GLY A 77 -10.48 7.30 -17.10
C GLY A 77 -9.15 6.70 -17.53
N GLU A 78 -8.13 6.72 -16.68
CA GLU A 78 -6.82 6.12 -16.94
C GLU A 78 -6.54 4.88 -16.09
N ASP A 79 -5.56 4.09 -16.54
CA ASP A 79 -5.06 2.91 -15.83
C ASP A 79 -4.26 3.32 -14.59
N LYS A 80 -4.66 2.76 -13.45
CA LYS A 80 -4.12 3.08 -12.14
C LYS A 80 -3.49 1.87 -11.49
N PHE A 81 -2.42 2.15 -10.75
CA PHE A 81 -1.64 1.15 -10.04
C PHE A 81 -1.45 1.58 -8.58
N LEU A 82 -1.48 0.59 -7.70
CA LEU A 82 -1.14 0.72 -6.29
C LEU A 82 0.23 0.08 -6.09
N SER A 83 1.19 0.91 -5.73
CA SER A 83 2.53 0.51 -5.33
C SER A 83 2.60 0.45 -3.81
N ILE A 84 3.17 -0.63 -3.26
CA ILE A 84 3.26 -0.84 -1.82
C ILE A 84 4.62 -1.40 -1.45
N GLN A 85 5.26 -0.73 -0.51
CA GLN A 85 6.44 -1.19 0.21
C GLN A 85 6.08 -1.44 1.67
N TYR A 86 6.39 -2.62 2.18
CA TYR A 86 6.05 -3.04 3.53
C TYR A 86 7.13 -3.90 4.18
N LEU A 87 7.15 -3.91 5.52
CA LEU A 87 7.92 -4.86 6.31
C LEU A 87 7.01 -5.99 6.80
N PHE A 88 7.51 -7.21 6.74
CA PHE A 88 6.92 -8.37 7.39
C PHE A 88 8.02 -9.26 7.95
N HIS A 89 7.96 -9.59 9.24
CA HIS A 89 9.04 -10.28 9.95
C HIS A 89 10.43 -9.62 9.76
N SER A 90 10.48 -8.29 9.76
CA SER A 90 11.70 -7.51 9.52
C SER A 90 12.33 -7.68 8.11
N HIS A 91 11.60 -8.26 7.16
CA HIS A 91 12.00 -8.31 5.77
C HIS A 91 11.24 -7.31 4.92
N LEU A 92 11.95 -6.59 4.07
CA LEU A 92 11.38 -5.65 3.11
C LEU A 92 10.69 -6.41 1.99
N HIS A 93 9.48 -5.96 1.66
CA HIS A 93 8.70 -6.46 0.55
C HIS A 93 8.18 -5.30 -0.25
N GLU A 94 8.07 -5.52 -1.55
CA GLU A 94 7.70 -4.50 -2.50
C GLU A 94 6.96 -5.12 -3.68
N PHE A 95 5.87 -4.47 -4.11
CA PHE A 95 5.14 -4.90 -5.29
C PHE A 95 4.22 -3.78 -5.80
N VAL A 96 3.78 -3.94 -7.05
CA VAL A 96 2.78 -3.08 -7.70
C VAL A 96 1.60 -3.95 -8.14
N ILE A 97 0.39 -3.41 -8.03
CA ILE A 97 -0.84 -4.10 -8.41
C ILE A 97 -1.81 -3.11 -9.09
N GLY A 98 -2.58 -3.52 -10.10
CA GLY A 98 -3.55 -2.68 -10.80
C GLY A 98 -4.80 -2.39 -9.97
N ASP A 99 -5.59 -1.36 -10.32
CA ASP A 99 -6.75 -0.86 -9.54
C ASP A 99 -7.73 -1.95 -9.07
N ARG A 100 -8.17 -2.84 -9.95
CA ARG A 100 -9.20 -3.86 -9.62
C ARG A 100 -8.64 -5.23 -9.23
N GLU A 101 -7.32 -5.37 -9.18
CA GLU A 101 -6.73 -6.65 -8.85
C GLU A 101 -6.80 -6.96 -7.34
N LYS A 102 -7.11 -8.22 -7.04
CA LYS A 102 -7.21 -8.76 -5.68
C LYS A 102 -5.83 -8.83 -5.05
N LEU A 103 -5.71 -8.33 -3.83
CA LEU A 103 -4.48 -8.38 -3.06
C LEU A 103 -4.66 -9.20 -1.80
N ARG A 104 -3.67 -10.02 -1.49
CA ARG A 104 -3.51 -10.59 -0.15
C ARG A 104 -2.04 -10.61 0.19
N ILE A 105 -1.62 -9.78 1.14
CA ILE A 105 -0.24 -9.73 1.65
C ILE A 105 -0.25 -10.02 3.15
N PRO A 106 0.87 -10.52 3.71
CA PRO A 106 2.20 -10.71 3.11
C PRO A 106 2.29 -11.90 2.12
N LYS A 107 3.18 -11.78 1.12
CA LYS A 107 3.54 -12.87 0.18
C LYS A 107 5.06 -12.96 0.06
N GLN A 108 5.62 -14.18 0.14
CA GLN A 108 7.07 -14.39 0.00
C GLN A 108 7.60 -13.93 -1.36
N SER A 109 6.80 -14.02 -2.42
CA SER A 109 7.17 -13.57 -3.76
C SER A 109 7.43 -12.07 -3.86
N HIS A 110 6.95 -11.27 -2.90
CA HIS A 110 7.18 -9.82 -2.88
C HIS A 110 8.44 -9.46 -2.10
N ARG A 111 9.12 -10.43 -1.49
CA ARG A 111 10.30 -10.17 -0.65
C ARG A 111 11.42 -9.62 -1.52
N VAL A 112 11.96 -8.48 -1.15
CA VAL A 112 13.16 -7.94 -1.76
C VAL A 112 14.34 -8.71 -1.15
N SER A 113 14.96 -9.55 -1.96
CA SER A 113 16.25 -10.15 -1.60
C SER A 113 17.33 -9.13 -1.88
N THR A 114 17.75 -8.42 -0.83
CA THR A 114 19.06 -7.75 -0.80
C THR A 114 20.14 -8.79 -0.52
#